data_AF-A0A2N0NFQ6-F1
#
_entry.id   AF-A0A2N0NFQ6-F1
#
_cell.length_a   1.000
_cell.length_b   1.000
_cell.length_c   1.000
_cell.angle_alpha   90.00
_cell.angle_beta   90.00
_cell.angle_gamma   90.00
#
_symmetry.space_group_name_H-M   'P 1'
#
loop_
_entity.id
_entity.type
_entity.pdbx_description
1 polymer ?
#
loop_
_entity_poly.entity_id
_entity_poly.type
_entity_poly.pdbx_seq_one_letter_code
_entity_poly.pdbx_strand_id
1 'polypeptide(L)'
;MGHNINGIGPDDFKLNMLMDYCANKRADIVGIVETNKDRKYGKFWNKQNPEYISFWTNKDNKIKGSGVCIIINKKWEKHLGKINRISAYYIEARLLLKNCTLIIGVVYMPPSDTEMKNELTNHIKNEFINHSKKNRYYILIGDLNTYIDKSLDYSGPSKLGKKPSNIITWLDNTFFVDTFRKLNPKQRSFTWSNKITSTRIDYIWADPKLETRIMKSHIYQSADITDSDHNITFAKISFTDIIVTNNKGGRRAEKNTKRIVYDYENTTNEQWNEYENYLKSLLEKHKAFRYIETHGRSEDTLNKLWDIICKCIQQASLKHIPHKKVGG
;
A
#
# COMPACT_ATOMS: atom_id res chain seq x y z
N MET A 1 -1.49 -11.36 -2.85
CA MET A 1 -0.15 -11.88 -3.17
C MET A 1 0.43 -11.08 -4.32
N GLY A 2 1.74 -10.97 -4.39
CA GLY A 2 2.47 -10.38 -5.51
C GLY A 2 3.56 -11.32 -5.99
N HIS A 3 3.73 -11.46 -7.31
CA HIS A 3 4.77 -12.30 -7.89
C HIS A 3 5.30 -11.73 -9.21
N ASN A 4 6.61 -11.56 -9.33
CA ASN A 4 7.24 -11.44 -10.64
C ASN A 4 7.43 -12.86 -11.19
N ILE A 5 6.66 -13.21 -12.21
CA ILE A 5 6.66 -14.57 -12.75
C ILE A 5 7.79 -14.78 -13.77
N ASN A 6 8.50 -13.75 -14.21
CA ASN A 6 9.56 -13.85 -15.21
C ASN A 6 9.10 -14.64 -16.48
N GLY A 7 7.96 -14.22 -17.03
CA GLY A 7 7.29 -14.84 -18.16
C GLY A 7 6.51 -16.12 -17.81
N ILE A 8 5.28 -16.21 -18.32
CA ILE A 8 4.43 -17.40 -18.14
C ILE A 8 4.89 -18.59 -19.00
N GLY A 9 5.57 -18.35 -20.11
CA GLY A 9 5.91 -19.39 -21.08
C GLY A 9 4.75 -19.75 -22.02
N PRO A 10 4.94 -20.73 -22.92
CA PRO A 10 3.97 -21.08 -23.95
C PRO A 10 2.86 -22.05 -23.49
N ASP A 11 3.12 -22.87 -22.48
CA ASP A 11 2.28 -24.03 -22.08
C ASP A 11 1.39 -23.79 -20.85
N ASP A 12 1.39 -22.57 -20.31
CA ASP A 12 0.60 -22.12 -19.16
C ASP A 12 0.87 -22.87 -17.84
N PHE A 13 1.78 -23.86 -17.83
CA PHE A 13 2.10 -24.69 -16.67
C PHE A 13 2.50 -23.84 -15.45
N LYS A 14 3.36 -22.86 -15.68
CA LYS A 14 3.86 -21.94 -14.65
C LYS A 14 2.75 -21.11 -14.02
N LEU A 15 1.78 -20.66 -14.81
CA LEU A 15 0.62 -19.92 -14.31
C LEU A 15 -0.31 -20.85 -13.52
N ASN A 16 -0.58 -22.06 -14.03
CA ASN A 16 -1.45 -23.03 -13.35
C ASN A 16 -0.89 -23.43 -11.98
N MET A 17 0.41 -23.74 -11.90
CA MET A 17 1.07 -24.05 -10.63
C MET A 17 0.98 -22.90 -9.62
N LEU A 18 1.19 -21.67 -10.07
CA LEU A 18 1.02 -20.49 -9.22
C LEU A 18 -0.42 -20.36 -8.72
N MET A 19 -1.40 -20.59 -9.60
CA MET A 19 -2.81 -20.45 -9.25
C MET A 19 -3.29 -21.52 -8.27
N ASP A 20 -2.84 -22.77 -8.42
CA ASP A 20 -3.08 -23.83 -7.44
C ASP A 20 -2.46 -23.49 -6.08
N TYR A 21 -1.24 -22.95 -6.07
CA TYR A 21 -0.61 -22.47 -4.85
C TYR A 21 -1.41 -21.31 -4.21
N CYS A 22 -1.84 -20.34 -5.00
CA CYS A 22 -2.67 -19.23 -4.54
C CYS A 22 -4.02 -19.68 -3.97
N ALA A 23 -4.69 -20.63 -4.62
CA ALA A 23 -5.95 -21.22 -4.16
C ALA A 23 -5.77 -21.96 -2.82
N ASN A 24 -4.73 -22.78 -2.70
CA ASN A 24 -4.38 -23.49 -1.46
C ASN A 24 -4.10 -22.53 -0.29
N LYS A 25 -3.49 -21.38 -0.58
CA LYS A 25 -3.26 -20.30 0.39
C LYS A 25 -4.46 -19.36 0.56
N ARG A 26 -5.57 -19.63 -0.14
CA ARG A 26 -6.83 -18.84 -0.14
C ARG A 26 -6.60 -17.37 -0.50
N ALA A 27 -5.78 -17.12 -1.51
CA ALA A 27 -5.51 -15.77 -1.98
C ALA A 27 -6.77 -15.16 -2.61
N ASP A 28 -7.19 -13.99 -2.10
CA ASP A 28 -8.30 -13.23 -2.68
C ASP A 28 -7.90 -12.45 -3.93
N ILE A 29 -6.68 -11.91 -3.92
CA ILE A 29 -6.15 -11.03 -4.95
C ILE A 29 -4.67 -11.37 -5.18
N VAL A 30 -4.30 -11.52 -6.45
CA VAL A 30 -2.95 -11.85 -6.90
C VAL A 30 -2.54 -10.82 -7.96
N GLY A 31 -1.44 -10.10 -7.71
CA GLY A 31 -0.78 -9.27 -8.72
C GLY A 31 0.39 -10.02 -9.31
N ILE A 32 0.45 -10.13 -10.64
CA ILE A 32 1.54 -10.77 -11.36
C ILE A 32 2.19 -9.77 -12.31
N VAL A 33 3.51 -9.72 -12.31
CA VAL A 33 4.30 -8.87 -13.21
C VAL A 33 5.22 -9.72 -14.10
N GLU A 34 5.71 -9.09 -15.18
CA GLU A 34 6.46 -9.74 -16.26
C GLU A 34 5.76 -10.96 -16.87
N THR A 35 4.46 -10.84 -17.06
CA THR A 35 3.66 -11.94 -17.63
C THR A 35 4.06 -12.28 -19.07
N ASN A 36 4.53 -11.29 -19.84
CA ASN A 36 4.83 -11.36 -21.28
C ASN A 36 3.66 -11.89 -22.14
N LYS A 37 2.42 -11.73 -21.64
CA LYS A 37 1.17 -12.09 -22.33
C LYS A 37 0.34 -10.84 -22.59
N ASP A 38 -0.72 -11.00 -23.39
CA ASP A 38 -1.62 -9.91 -23.75
C ASP A 38 -3.05 -10.10 -23.19
N ARG A 39 -3.92 -9.15 -23.51
CA ARG A 39 -5.33 -9.20 -23.08
C ARG A 39 -6.13 -10.33 -23.73
N LYS A 40 -5.75 -10.78 -24.93
CA LYS A 40 -6.45 -11.87 -25.63
C LYS A 40 -6.24 -13.18 -24.87
N TYR A 41 -5.00 -13.41 -24.43
CA TYR A 41 -4.65 -14.51 -23.55
C TYR A 41 -5.49 -14.50 -22.26
N GLY A 42 -5.56 -13.36 -21.57
CA GLY A 42 -6.35 -13.23 -20.35
C GLY A 42 -7.85 -13.53 -20.52
N LYS A 43 -8.45 -13.10 -21.64
CA LYS A 43 -9.84 -13.41 -21.98
C LYS A 43 -10.06 -14.92 -22.17
N PHE A 44 -9.10 -15.62 -22.76
CA PHE A 44 -9.17 -17.06 -22.94
C PHE A 44 -9.06 -17.79 -21.59
N TRP A 45 -8.06 -17.40 -20.78
CA TRP A 45 -7.85 -17.97 -19.44
C TRP A 45 -9.10 -17.82 -18.55
N ASN A 46 -9.77 -16.67 -18.57
CA ASN A 46 -11.01 -16.43 -17.81
C ASN A 46 -12.15 -17.39 -18.15
N LYS A 47 -12.23 -17.89 -19.40
CA LYS A 47 -13.25 -18.87 -19.81
C LYS A 47 -13.02 -20.24 -19.20
N GLN A 48 -11.77 -20.55 -18.86
CA GLN A 48 -11.35 -21.85 -18.35
C GLN A 48 -11.24 -21.89 -16.82
N ASN A 49 -11.09 -20.73 -16.15
CA ASN A 49 -10.94 -20.69 -14.71
C ASN A 49 -12.29 -20.45 -13.99
N PRO A 50 -12.79 -21.40 -13.17
CA PRO A 50 -14.04 -21.24 -12.45
C PRO A 50 -13.93 -20.41 -11.17
N GLU A 51 -12.76 -20.37 -10.51
CA GLU A 51 -12.58 -19.76 -9.18
C GLU A 51 -12.13 -18.29 -9.24
N TYR A 52 -11.36 -17.93 -10.26
CA TYR A 52 -10.73 -16.62 -10.40
C TYR A 52 -11.12 -15.94 -11.72
N ILE A 53 -11.08 -14.61 -11.70
CA ILE A 53 -11.15 -13.76 -12.89
C ILE A 53 -9.90 -12.89 -12.96
N SER A 54 -9.36 -12.72 -14.16
CA SER A 54 -8.10 -12.03 -14.41
C SER A 54 -8.24 -10.86 -15.38
N PHE A 55 -7.44 -9.83 -15.16
CA PHE A 55 -7.34 -8.65 -16.00
C PHE A 55 -5.88 -8.37 -16.30
N TRP A 56 -5.58 -8.06 -17.56
CA TRP A 56 -4.21 -7.99 -18.07
C TRP A 56 -3.99 -6.66 -18.76
N THR A 57 -2.75 -6.17 -18.76
CA THR A 57 -2.27 -5.20 -19.75
C THR A 57 -1.94 -5.91 -21.06
N ASN A 58 -1.59 -5.14 -22.10
CA ASN A 58 -0.88 -5.72 -23.24
C ASN A 58 0.60 -5.84 -22.87
N LYS A 59 1.33 -6.75 -23.53
CA LYS A 59 2.79 -6.73 -23.51
C LYS A 59 3.34 -5.56 -24.34
N ASP A 60 4.54 -5.13 -24.01
CA ASP A 60 5.33 -4.20 -24.82
C ASP A 60 5.89 -4.95 -26.05
N ASN A 61 6.42 -4.24 -27.04
CA ASN A 61 7.03 -4.83 -28.24
C ASN A 61 8.38 -5.54 -27.96
N LYS A 62 8.82 -5.54 -26.71
CA LYS A 62 10.03 -6.23 -26.25
C LYS A 62 9.78 -7.72 -26.05
N ILE A 63 10.84 -8.52 -26.18
CA ILE A 63 10.77 -9.98 -26.05
C ILE A 63 10.38 -10.40 -24.61
N LYS A 64 10.88 -9.70 -23.59
CA LYS A 64 10.63 -9.94 -22.17
C LYS A 64 10.60 -8.63 -21.37
N GLY A 65 10.18 -8.71 -20.12
CA GLY A 65 10.15 -7.58 -19.18
C GLY A 65 8.93 -6.68 -19.36
N SER A 66 7.76 -7.24 -19.67
CA SER A 66 6.53 -6.47 -19.78
C SER A 66 5.27 -7.28 -19.48
N GLY A 67 4.14 -6.58 -19.34
CA GLY A 67 2.84 -7.18 -19.10
C GLY A 67 2.61 -7.44 -17.61
N VAL A 68 1.51 -6.90 -17.10
CA VAL A 68 1.07 -7.08 -15.72
C VAL A 68 -0.36 -7.57 -15.69
N CYS A 69 -0.71 -8.37 -14.70
CA CYS A 69 -2.08 -8.79 -14.50
C CYS A 69 -2.50 -8.76 -13.03
N ILE A 70 -3.79 -8.59 -12.83
CA ILE A 70 -4.45 -8.73 -11.54
C ILE A 70 -5.48 -9.85 -11.65
N ILE A 71 -5.40 -10.80 -10.74
CA ILE A 71 -6.29 -11.95 -10.62
C ILE A 71 -7.05 -11.83 -9.32
N ILE A 72 -8.38 -11.95 -9.39
CA ILE A 72 -9.31 -11.70 -8.28
C ILE A 72 -10.20 -12.93 -8.14
N ASN A 73 -10.36 -13.42 -6.92
CA ASN A 73 -11.28 -14.53 -6.64
C ASN A 73 -12.71 -14.11 -6.98
N LYS A 74 -13.46 -14.94 -7.72
CA LYS A 74 -14.78 -14.57 -8.28
C LYS A 74 -15.82 -14.20 -7.23
N LYS A 75 -15.65 -14.60 -5.97
CA LYS A 75 -16.54 -14.12 -4.89
C LYS A 75 -16.55 -12.58 -4.76
N TRP A 76 -15.49 -11.92 -5.22
CA TRP A 76 -15.35 -10.46 -5.27
C TRP A 76 -15.76 -9.83 -6.61
N GLU A 77 -16.08 -10.63 -7.64
CA GLU A 77 -16.39 -10.15 -8.99
C GLU A 77 -17.59 -9.20 -9.00
N LYS A 78 -18.63 -9.49 -8.21
CA LYS A 78 -19.80 -8.62 -8.05
C LYS A 78 -19.51 -7.22 -7.50
N HIS A 79 -18.34 -7.05 -6.87
CA HIS A 79 -17.88 -5.77 -6.34
C HIS A 79 -16.95 -5.06 -7.32
N LEU A 80 -16.58 -5.69 -8.43
CA LEU A 80 -15.65 -5.13 -9.37
C LEU A 80 -16.26 -3.92 -10.10
N GLY A 81 -15.60 -2.78 -9.96
CA GLY A 81 -15.87 -1.57 -10.72
C GLY A 81 -14.90 -1.42 -11.89
N LYS A 82 -14.33 -0.22 -12.00
CA LYS A 82 -13.44 0.13 -13.12
C LYS A 82 -12.09 -0.60 -13.04
N ILE A 83 -11.61 -1.05 -14.20
CA ILE A 83 -10.22 -1.46 -14.41
C ILE A 83 -9.48 -0.37 -15.20
N ASN A 84 -8.44 0.21 -14.62
CA ASN A 84 -7.55 1.16 -15.30
C ASN A 84 -6.24 0.47 -15.68
N ARG A 85 -5.61 0.92 -16.77
CA ARG A 85 -4.34 0.38 -17.27
C ARG A 85 -3.47 1.52 -17.76
N ILE A 86 -2.18 1.44 -17.51
CA ILE A 86 -1.18 2.38 -18.05
C ILE A 86 -0.07 1.54 -18.67
N SER A 87 0.04 1.66 -20.00
CA SER A 87 1.02 0.92 -20.79
C SER A 87 0.97 -0.60 -20.49
N ALA A 88 2.11 -1.28 -20.61
CA ALA A 88 2.32 -2.67 -20.24
C ALA A 88 2.62 -2.88 -18.75
N TYR A 89 2.79 -1.80 -17.99
CA TYR A 89 3.51 -1.79 -16.71
C TYR A 89 2.62 -1.56 -15.49
N TYR A 90 1.37 -1.13 -15.66
CA TYR A 90 0.45 -0.90 -14.54
C TYR A 90 -0.99 -1.27 -14.85
N ILE A 91 -1.64 -1.90 -13.87
CA ILE A 91 -3.08 -2.18 -13.88
C ILE A 91 -3.67 -1.91 -12.49
N GLU A 92 -4.87 -1.35 -12.47
CA GLU A 92 -5.61 -1.07 -11.25
C GLU A 92 -7.01 -1.66 -11.32
N ALA A 93 -7.44 -2.33 -10.26
CA ALA A 93 -8.83 -2.73 -10.07
C ALA A 93 -9.45 -1.99 -8.88
N ARG A 94 -10.70 -1.52 -9.04
CA ARG A 94 -11.49 -0.92 -7.97
C ARG A 94 -12.58 -1.88 -7.54
N LEU A 95 -12.58 -2.28 -6.27
CA LEU A 95 -13.65 -3.05 -5.64
C LEU A 95 -14.55 -2.09 -4.85
N LEU A 96 -15.80 -1.97 -5.29
CA LEU A 96 -16.87 -1.21 -4.67
C LEU A 96 -17.56 -2.09 -3.62
N LEU A 97 -17.09 -2.00 -2.38
CA LEU A 97 -17.68 -2.67 -1.24
C LEU A 97 -18.74 -1.75 -0.62
N LYS A 98 -19.70 -2.33 0.12
CA LYS A 98 -20.86 -1.60 0.67
C LYS A 98 -20.48 -0.30 1.39
N ASN A 99 -19.37 -0.30 2.14
CA ASN A 99 -18.96 0.82 2.97
C ASN A 99 -17.61 1.43 2.57
N CYS A 100 -16.92 0.87 1.57
CA CYS A 100 -15.61 1.36 1.17
C CYS A 100 -15.27 1.04 -0.28
N THR A 101 -14.34 1.79 -0.85
CA THR A 101 -13.69 1.41 -2.10
C THR A 101 -12.30 0.89 -1.80
N LEU A 102 -12.03 -0.36 -2.16
CA LEU A 102 -10.68 -0.91 -2.15
C LEU A 102 -10.10 -0.81 -3.55
N ILE A 103 -8.91 -0.26 -3.66
CA ILE A 103 -8.22 -0.04 -4.92
C ILE A 103 -6.92 -0.83 -4.86
N ILE A 104 -6.72 -1.69 -5.85
CA ILE A 104 -5.54 -2.54 -5.94
C ILE A 104 -4.80 -2.18 -7.22
N GLY A 105 -3.64 -1.54 -7.06
CA GLY A 105 -2.69 -1.30 -8.13
C GLY A 105 -1.66 -2.44 -8.20
N VAL A 106 -1.36 -2.92 -9.39
CA VAL A 106 -0.25 -3.84 -9.68
C VAL A 106 0.71 -3.14 -10.62
N VAL A 107 1.99 -3.05 -10.24
CA VAL A 107 3.00 -2.28 -10.96
C VAL A 107 4.26 -3.10 -11.21
N TYR A 108 4.80 -2.98 -12.42
CA TYR A 108 6.16 -3.37 -12.77
C TYR A 108 6.95 -2.10 -13.11
N MET A 109 7.90 -1.68 -12.27
CA MET A 109 8.72 -0.52 -12.58
C MET A 109 9.83 -0.91 -13.57
N PRO A 110 9.79 -0.45 -14.83
CA PRO A 110 10.80 -0.86 -15.81
C PRO A 110 12.19 -0.35 -15.39
N PRO A 111 13.25 -1.18 -15.49
CA PRO A 111 14.55 -0.83 -14.93
C PRO A 111 15.20 0.37 -15.64
N SER A 112 15.12 0.43 -16.96
CA SER A 112 15.81 1.41 -17.81
C SER A 112 14.94 2.55 -18.34
N ASP A 113 13.61 2.41 -18.33
CA ASP A 113 12.70 3.39 -18.93
C ASP A 113 12.32 4.49 -17.94
N THR A 114 13.06 5.61 -17.99
CA THR A 114 12.89 6.72 -17.03
C THR A 114 11.60 7.50 -17.23
N GLU A 115 11.14 7.65 -18.48
CA GLU A 115 9.89 8.34 -18.79
C GLU A 115 8.71 7.56 -18.22
N MET A 116 8.64 6.26 -18.52
CA MET A 116 7.61 5.38 -17.98
C MET A 116 7.65 5.31 -16.45
N LYS A 117 8.85 5.22 -15.84
CA LYS A 117 8.98 5.28 -14.36
C LYS A 117 8.37 6.56 -13.79
N ASN A 118 8.60 7.72 -14.42
CA ASN A 118 8.05 8.99 -13.95
C ASN A 118 6.52 9.06 -14.13
N GLU A 119 6.01 8.60 -15.28
CA GLU A 119 4.56 8.52 -15.54
C GLU A 119 3.86 7.66 -14.48
N LEU A 120 4.35 6.43 -14.27
CA LEU A 120 3.81 5.50 -13.28
C LEU A 120 3.89 6.07 -11.85
N THR A 121 5.02 6.70 -11.51
CA THR A 121 5.20 7.33 -10.20
C THR A 121 4.18 8.44 -9.98
N ASN A 122 4.00 9.33 -10.96
CA ASN A 122 3.04 10.43 -10.87
C ASN A 122 1.60 9.91 -10.80
N HIS A 123 1.26 8.87 -11.55
CA HIS A 123 -0.05 8.25 -11.49
C HIS A 123 -0.33 7.67 -10.10
N ILE A 124 0.57 6.84 -9.55
CA ILE A 124 0.41 6.22 -8.22
C ILE A 124 0.27 7.29 -7.13
N LYS A 125 1.08 8.37 -7.21
CA LYS A 125 0.96 9.53 -6.32
C LYS A 125 -0.41 10.17 -6.39
N ASN A 126 -0.89 10.45 -7.60
CA ASN A 126 -2.18 11.10 -7.82
C ASN A 126 -3.35 10.23 -7.37
N GLU A 127 -3.34 8.94 -7.69
CA GLU A 127 -4.37 8.02 -7.20
C GLU A 127 -4.37 8.03 -5.67
N PHE A 128 -3.22 7.88 -5.01
CA PHE A 128 -3.18 7.92 -3.55
C PHE A 128 -3.71 9.23 -2.95
N ILE A 129 -3.23 10.39 -3.42
CA ILE A 129 -3.68 11.70 -2.91
C ILE A 129 -5.20 11.82 -3.07
N ASN A 130 -5.74 11.41 -4.22
CA ASN A 130 -7.17 11.43 -4.50
C ASN A 130 -7.98 10.42 -3.65
N HIS A 131 -7.34 9.34 -3.18
CA HIS A 131 -7.94 8.27 -2.37
C HIS A 131 -7.71 8.44 -0.86
N SER A 132 -7.04 9.51 -0.43
CA SER A 132 -6.98 9.91 1.00
C SER A 132 -8.37 10.23 1.60
N LYS A 133 -9.42 10.30 0.77
CA LYS A 133 -10.82 10.48 1.15
C LYS A 133 -11.32 9.37 2.10
N LYS A 134 -12.34 9.70 2.89
CA LYS A 134 -12.99 8.78 3.83
C LYS A 134 -13.44 7.50 3.11
N ASN A 135 -13.20 6.34 3.72
CA ASN A 135 -13.61 5.02 3.24
C ASN A 135 -13.03 4.57 1.89
N ARG A 136 -11.90 5.12 1.46
CA ARG A 136 -11.11 4.56 0.36
C ARG A 136 -9.83 3.97 0.90
N TYR A 137 -9.35 2.88 0.30
CA TYR A 137 -8.13 2.19 0.70
C TYR A 137 -7.36 1.80 -0.54
N TYR A 138 -6.06 2.02 -0.53
CA TYR A 138 -5.17 1.69 -1.64
C TYR A 138 -4.17 0.60 -1.21
N ILE A 139 -4.00 -0.41 -2.06
CA ILE A 139 -2.96 -1.43 -1.93
C ILE A 139 -2.18 -1.44 -3.24
N LEU A 140 -0.86 -1.29 -3.16
CA LEU A 140 0.05 -1.39 -4.29
C LEU A 140 0.85 -2.68 -4.18
N ILE A 141 0.88 -3.47 -5.25
CA ILE A 141 1.57 -4.74 -5.35
C ILE A 141 2.54 -4.69 -6.52
N GLY A 142 3.74 -5.24 -6.37
CA GLY A 142 4.59 -5.57 -7.51
C GLY A 142 6.06 -5.28 -7.31
N ASP A 143 6.79 -5.31 -8.42
CA ASP A 143 8.23 -5.16 -8.47
C ASP A 143 8.59 -3.70 -8.77
N LEU A 144 9.24 -3.06 -7.80
CA LEU A 144 9.67 -1.66 -7.90
C LEU A 144 11.10 -1.52 -8.44
N ASN A 145 11.82 -2.62 -8.68
CA ASN A 145 13.20 -2.65 -9.17
C ASN A 145 14.20 -1.83 -8.31
N THR A 146 13.88 -1.66 -7.02
CA THR A 146 14.68 -0.90 -6.05
C THR A 146 14.45 -1.43 -4.64
N TYR A 147 15.49 -1.44 -3.83
CA TYR A 147 15.41 -1.79 -2.41
C TYR A 147 15.42 -0.53 -1.53
N ILE A 148 15.00 -0.64 -0.27
CA ILE A 148 14.94 0.48 0.69
C ILE A 148 16.21 0.48 1.56
N ASP A 149 16.36 -0.56 2.37
CA ASP A 149 17.43 -0.63 3.36
C ASP A 149 18.53 -1.57 2.87
N LYS A 150 19.73 -1.04 2.62
CA LYS A 150 20.84 -1.87 2.16
C LYS A 150 21.21 -2.99 3.15
N SER A 151 21.10 -2.77 4.44
CA SER A 151 21.48 -3.75 5.46
C SER A 151 20.50 -4.92 5.52
N LEU A 152 19.21 -4.65 5.31
CA LEU A 152 18.14 -5.65 5.45
C LEU A 152 17.62 -6.20 4.12
N ASP A 153 17.74 -5.43 3.03
CA ASP A 153 17.12 -5.71 1.73
C ASP A 153 18.15 -5.97 0.62
N TYR A 154 19.45 -6.00 0.94
CA TYR A 154 20.51 -6.29 -0.03
C TYR A 154 21.54 -7.28 0.53
N SER A 155 21.98 -8.20 -0.32
CA SER A 155 23.13 -9.08 -0.11
C SER A 155 23.91 -9.20 -1.39
N GLY A 156 25.21 -8.91 -1.37
CA GLY A 156 26.06 -8.99 -2.54
C GLY A 156 27.40 -8.28 -2.33
N PRO A 157 28.33 -8.40 -3.29
CA PRO A 157 29.70 -7.89 -3.15
C PRO A 157 29.79 -6.37 -3.23
N SER A 158 28.77 -5.68 -3.74
CA SER A 158 28.81 -4.23 -3.90
C SER A 158 28.81 -3.51 -2.54
N LYS A 159 29.89 -2.78 -2.26
CA LYS A 159 30.00 -1.90 -1.08
C LYS A 159 29.22 -0.59 -1.25
N LEU A 160 28.94 -0.16 -2.48
CA LEU A 160 28.14 1.03 -2.76
C LEU A 160 26.64 0.73 -2.70
N GLY A 161 25.86 1.59 -2.06
CA GLY A 161 24.40 1.49 -2.06
C GLY A 161 23.83 2.12 -3.32
N LYS A 162 22.90 1.43 -4.00
CA LYS A 162 22.09 2.05 -5.04
C LYS A 162 21.17 3.08 -4.37
N LYS A 163 21.06 4.28 -4.95
CA LYS A 163 20.13 5.31 -4.48
C LYS A 163 18.69 4.78 -4.63
N PRO A 164 17.85 4.86 -3.58
CA PRO A 164 16.43 4.49 -3.69
C PRO A 164 15.73 5.29 -4.79
N SER A 165 14.78 4.67 -5.49
CA SER A 165 14.00 5.34 -6.51
C SER A 165 13.09 6.44 -5.92
N ASN A 166 12.62 7.35 -6.78
CA ASN A 166 11.72 8.43 -6.36
C ASN A 166 10.38 7.89 -5.82
N ILE A 167 9.86 6.79 -6.39
CA ILE A 167 8.61 6.18 -5.93
C ILE A 167 8.78 5.57 -4.54
N ILE A 168 9.88 4.85 -4.29
CA ILE A 168 10.05 4.16 -3.00
C ILE A 168 10.32 5.14 -1.88
N THR A 169 11.14 6.16 -2.15
CA THR A 169 11.36 7.28 -1.23
C THR A 169 10.05 7.99 -0.90
N TRP A 170 9.18 8.19 -1.89
CA TRP A 170 7.89 8.82 -1.66
C TRP A 170 6.92 7.93 -0.86
N LEU A 171 6.84 6.64 -1.17
CA LEU A 171 6.02 5.69 -0.41
C LEU A 171 6.42 5.66 1.07
N ASP A 172 7.72 5.58 1.33
CA ASP A 172 8.28 5.59 2.69
C ASP A 172 7.95 6.90 3.42
N ASN A 173 8.16 8.04 2.77
CA ASN A 173 7.90 9.36 3.34
C ASN A 173 6.40 9.67 3.54
N THR A 174 5.49 8.97 2.85
CA THR A 174 4.03 9.20 2.96
C THR A 174 3.35 8.27 3.95
N PHE A 175 4.14 7.55 4.78
CA PHE A 175 3.68 6.60 5.78
C PHE A 175 2.88 5.42 5.19
N PHE A 176 3.06 5.12 3.91
CA PHE A 176 2.58 3.84 3.39
C PHE A 176 3.24 2.70 4.15
N VAL A 177 2.50 1.63 4.35
CA VAL A 177 2.96 0.52 5.18
C VAL A 177 3.51 -0.56 4.27
N ASP A 178 4.82 -0.73 4.26
CA ASP A 178 5.47 -1.93 3.75
C ASP A 178 5.02 -3.10 4.65
N THR A 179 4.08 -3.89 4.13
CA THR A 179 3.43 -4.94 4.94
C THR A 179 4.42 -5.97 5.46
N PHE A 180 5.51 -6.25 4.72
CA PHE A 180 6.54 -7.19 5.14
C PHE A 180 7.40 -6.59 6.25
N ARG A 181 7.93 -5.39 6.04
CA ARG A 181 8.81 -4.74 7.01
C ARG A 181 8.05 -4.39 8.30
N LYS A 182 6.76 -4.05 8.22
CA LYS A 182 5.92 -3.79 9.41
C LYS A 182 5.87 -4.98 10.36
N LEU A 183 5.69 -6.20 9.84
CA LEU A 183 5.58 -7.40 10.66
C LEU A 183 6.93 -8.07 10.92
N ASN A 184 7.96 -7.76 10.12
CA ASN A 184 9.28 -8.36 10.21
C ASN A 184 10.38 -7.27 10.22
N PRO A 185 10.39 -6.35 11.20
CA PRO A 185 11.19 -5.12 11.17
C PRO A 185 12.68 -5.37 10.99
N LYS A 186 13.23 -6.40 11.62
CA LYS A 186 14.66 -6.73 11.58
C LYS A 186 15.01 -7.93 10.71
N GLN A 187 14.01 -8.56 10.07
CA GLN A 187 14.27 -9.75 9.29
C GLN A 187 14.96 -9.39 7.99
N ARG A 188 16.07 -10.07 7.72
CA ARG A 188 16.76 -10.03 6.44
C ARG A 188 16.13 -11.09 5.53
N SER A 189 15.49 -10.64 4.46
CA SER A 189 14.78 -11.52 3.52
C SER A 189 14.73 -10.87 2.15
N PHE A 190 14.83 -11.68 1.09
CA PHE A 190 14.98 -11.20 -0.28
C PHE A 190 13.86 -11.74 -1.16
N THR A 191 13.49 -10.97 -2.17
CA THR A 191 12.48 -11.40 -3.15
C THR A 191 13.15 -11.81 -4.45
N TRP A 192 14.18 -11.11 -4.90
CA TRP A 192 14.94 -11.47 -6.08
C TRP A 192 16.32 -12.01 -5.72
N SER A 193 16.81 -12.97 -6.48
CA SER A 193 18.20 -13.43 -6.36
C SER A 193 18.79 -13.94 -7.66
N ASN A 194 20.09 -13.75 -7.80
CA ASN A 194 20.92 -14.44 -8.78
C ASN A 194 22.11 -15.10 -8.07
N LYS A 195 23.08 -15.61 -8.84
CA LYS A 195 24.26 -16.31 -8.29
C LYS A 195 25.11 -15.49 -7.31
N ILE A 196 25.03 -14.17 -7.34
CA ILE A 196 25.96 -13.25 -6.67
C ILE A 196 25.24 -12.29 -5.71
N THR A 197 24.00 -11.94 -6.03
CA THR A 197 23.25 -10.87 -5.38
C THR A 197 21.84 -11.31 -5.04
N SER A 198 21.33 -10.88 -3.90
CA SER A 198 19.94 -11.03 -3.50
C SER A 198 19.40 -9.70 -3.00
N THR A 199 18.20 -9.34 -3.43
CA THR A 199 17.55 -8.07 -3.06
C THR A 199 16.08 -8.23 -2.77
N ARG A 200 15.53 -7.40 -1.88
CA ARG A 200 14.08 -7.26 -1.73
C ARG A 200 13.62 -6.07 -2.57
N ILE A 201 12.97 -6.37 -3.69
CA ILE A 201 12.49 -5.39 -4.68
C ILE A 201 11.01 -5.55 -5.03
N ASP A 202 10.38 -6.62 -4.55
CA ASP A 202 8.96 -6.89 -4.67
C ASP A 202 8.26 -6.52 -3.37
N TYR A 203 7.14 -5.79 -3.48
CA TYR A 203 6.47 -5.21 -2.33
C TYR A 203 4.95 -5.41 -2.38
N ILE A 204 4.36 -5.44 -1.19
CA ILE A 204 2.95 -5.13 -0.97
C ILE A 204 2.91 -3.95 -0.01
N TRP A 205 2.56 -2.78 -0.54
CA TRP A 205 2.34 -1.56 0.22
C TRP A 205 0.84 -1.40 0.49
N ALA A 206 0.50 -1.05 1.72
CA ALA A 206 -0.87 -0.81 2.15
C ALA A 206 -1.05 0.64 2.61
N ASP A 207 -2.23 1.18 2.35
CA ASP A 207 -2.69 2.46 2.90
C ASP A 207 -2.48 2.50 4.44
N PRO A 208 -1.99 3.61 5.01
CA PRO A 208 -1.77 3.73 6.45
C PRO A 208 -2.98 3.35 7.32
N LYS A 209 -4.22 3.59 6.84
CA LYS A 209 -5.46 3.21 7.55
C LYS A 209 -5.63 1.69 7.72
N LEU A 210 -4.85 0.88 7.01
CA LEU A 210 -4.85 -0.57 7.09
C LEU A 210 -3.75 -1.12 7.99
N GLU A 211 -2.85 -0.29 8.53
CA GLU A 211 -1.67 -0.72 9.28
C GLU A 211 -1.99 -1.74 10.38
N THR A 212 -2.94 -1.39 11.26
CA THR A 212 -3.37 -2.23 12.39
C THR A 212 -4.15 -3.47 11.96
N ARG A 213 -4.46 -3.60 10.67
CA ARG A 213 -5.25 -4.68 10.07
C ARG A 213 -4.38 -5.70 9.34
N ILE A 214 -3.08 -5.46 9.22
CA ILE A 214 -2.12 -6.40 8.63
C ILE A 214 -1.90 -7.54 9.63
N MET A 215 -2.46 -8.72 9.33
CA MET A 215 -2.43 -9.88 10.22
C MET A 215 -1.23 -10.79 9.98
N LYS A 216 -0.74 -10.85 8.74
CA LYS A 216 0.38 -11.70 8.34
C LYS A 216 1.05 -11.12 7.11
N SER A 217 2.37 -11.22 7.04
CA SER A 217 3.15 -10.92 5.84
C SER A 217 4.34 -11.86 5.74
N HIS A 218 4.62 -12.35 4.54
CA HIS A 218 5.64 -13.37 4.31
C HIS A 218 6.16 -13.35 2.87
N ILE A 219 7.38 -13.86 2.67
CA ILE A 219 7.99 -14.08 1.35
C ILE A 219 8.17 -15.58 1.17
N TYR A 220 7.44 -16.17 0.23
CA TYR A 220 7.48 -17.60 -0.08
C TYR A 220 8.46 -17.88 -1.22
N GLN A 221 9.25 -18.95 -1.09
CA GLN A 221 10.13 -19.40 -2.16
C GLN A 221 9.31 -19.82 -3.39
N SER A 222 9.77 -19.44 -4.58
CA SER A 222 9.07 -19.76 -5.83
C SER A 222 9.65 -20.95 -6.59
N ALA A 223 10.80 -21.49 -6.17
CA ALA A 223 11.52 -22.57 -6.85
C ALA A 223 10.62 -23.77 -7.17
N ASP A 224 9.87 -24.26 -6.18
CA ASP A 224 8.99 -25.44 -6.34
C ASP A 224 7.58 -25.10 -6.89
N ILE A 225 7.36 -23.86 -7.33
CA ILE A 225 6.04 -23.38 -7.79
C ILE A 225 6.13 -22.89 -9.23
N THR A 226 7.00 -21.91 -9.47
CA THR A 226 7.14 -21.27 -10.78
C THR A 226 8.57 -21.31 -11.31
N ASP A 227 9.56 -21.62 -10.46
CA ASP A 227 10.98 -21.50 -10.79
C ASP A 227 11.31 -20.10 -11.35
N SER A 228 10.83 -19.07 -10.66
CA SER A 228 11.15 -17.68 -10.96
C SER A 228 12.38 -17.28 -10.15
N ASP A 229 13.19 -16.37 -10.68
CA ASP A 229 14.26 -15.71 -9.90
C ASP A 229 13.72 -14.75 -8.84
N HIS A 230 12.40 -14.53 -8.84
CA HIS A 230 11.66 -13.83 -7.79
C HIS A 230 10.82 -14.76 -6.92
N ASN A 231 10.74 -14.44 -5.63
CA ASN A 231 9.92 -15.08 -4.61
C ASN A 231 8.56 -14.38 -4.48
N ILE A 232 7.57 -15.11 -3.98
CA ILE A 232 6.17 -14.66 -3.90
C ILE A 232 5.96 -13.86 -2.61
N THR A 233 5.49 -12.61 -2.74
CA THR A 233 5.08 -11.78 -1.60
C THR A 233 3.65 -12.08 -1.18
N PHE A 234 3.42 -12.14 0.13
CA PHE A 234 2.12 -12.41 0.71
C PHE A 234 1.81 -11.43 1.84
N ALA A 235 0.58 -10.92 1.86
CA ALA A 235 0.02 -10.18 2.98
C ALA A 235 -1.44 -10.61 3.20
N LYS A 236 -1.84 -10.75 4.46
CA LYS A 236 -3.23 -10.93 4.90
C LYS A 236 -3.67 -9.69 5.65
N ILE A 237 -4.68 -8.99 5.13
CA ILE A 237 -5.20 -7.75 5.69
C ILE A 237 -6.68 -7.94 6.00
N SER A 238 -7.09 -7.66 7.25
CA SER A 238 -8.48 -7.83 7.68
C SER A 238 -9.34 -6.63 7.25
N PHE A 239 -10.39 -6.89 6.46
CA PHE A 239 -11.43 -5.91 6.14
C PHE A 239 -12.75 -6.15 6.88
N THR A 240 -12.80 -7.13 7.79
CA THR A 240 -14.03 -7.58 8.45
C THR A 240 -14.79 -6.42 9.09
N ASP A 241 -14.14 -5.61 9.93
CA ASP A 241 -14.83 -4.51 10.60
C ASP A 241 -15.21 -3.38 9.64
N ILE A 242 -14.52 -3.22 8.51
CA ILE A 242 -14.85 -2.20 7.50
C ILE A 242 -16.12 -2.61 6.74
N ILE A 243 -16.26 -3.91 6.47
CA ILE A 243 -17.38 -4.47 5.70
C ILE A 243 -18.60 -4.76 6.59
N VAL A 244 -18.41 -5.25 7.81
CA VAL A 244 -19.47 -5.80 8.70
C VAL A 244 -20.17 -4.75 9.58
N THR A 245 -19.56 -3.59 9.84
CA THR A 245 -20.03 -2.61 10.86
C THR A 245 -21.41 -1.97 10.68
N ASN A 246 -22.27 -2.45 9.77
CA ASN A 246 -23.69 -2.04 9.69
C ASN A 246 -24.72 -3.18 9.82
N ASN A 247 -24.34 -4.41 10.19
CA ASN A 247 -25.31 -5.50 10.43
C ASN A 247 -25.74 -5.65 11.90
N LYS A 248 -25.18 -4.89 12.84
CA LYS A 248 -25.73 -4.79 14.20
C LYS A 248 -26.66 -3.59 14.26
N GLY A 249 -27.94 -3.89 14.49
CA GLY A 249 -29.02 -2.92 14.63
C GLY A 249 -28.59 -1.70 15.42
N GLY A 250 -28.75 -0.55 14.79
CA GLY A 250 -28.35 0.72 15.34
C GLY A 250 -28.23 1.71 14.20
N ARG A 251 -29.31 2.43 13.94
CA ARG A 251 -29.19 3.84 13.58
C ARG A 251 -28.33 4.50 14.67
N ARG A 252 -27.01 4.37 14.61
CA ARG A 252 -26.23 5.57 14.85
C ARG A 252 -26.50 6.37 13.61
N ALA A 253 -27.49 7.27 13.73
CA ALA A 253 -27.51 8.48 12.92
C ALA A 253 -26.05 8.85 12.70
N GLU A 254 -25.66 9.00 11.44
CA GLU A 254 -24.40 9.66 11.12
C GLU A 254 -24.34 10.84 12.07
N LYS A 255 -23.46 10.78 13.07
CA LYS A 255 -23.08 12.02 13.73
C LYS A 255 -22.48 12.75 12.56
N ASN A 256 -23.22 13.72 12.02
CA ASN A 256 -22.73 14.73 11.11
C ASN A 256 -21.37 15.16 11.66
N THR A 257 -20.29 14.50 11.23
CA THR A 257 -18.94 14.82 11.66
C THR A 257 -18.62 16.06 10.85
N LYS A 258 -19.11 17.19 11.36
CA LYS A 258 -18.83 18.52 10.83
C LYS A 258 -17.32 18.63 10.75
N ARG A 259 -16.76 18.61 9.54
CA ARG A 259 -15.32 18.79 9.35
C ARG A 259 -15.01 20.23 9.73
N ILE A 260 -14.07 20.41 10.66
CA ILE A 260 -13.61 21.74 11.06
C ILE A 260 -12.49 22.14 10.10
N VAL A 261 -12.67 23.26 9.42
CA VAL A 261 -11.66 23.88 8.54
C VAL A 261 -11.21 25.14 9.24
N TYR A 262 -9.95 25.17 9.69
CA TYR A 262 -9.32 26.34 10.28
C TYR A 262 -8.90 27.32 9.20
N ASP A 263 -9.09 28.60 9.46
CA ASP A 263 -8.75 29.70 8.57
C ASP A 263 -7.47 30.38 9.05
N TYR A 264 -6.34 29.78 8.70
CA TYR A 264 -5.03 30.27 9.09
C TYR A 264 -4.64 31.58 8.40
N GLU A 265 -5.17 31.83 7.19
CA GLU A 265 -4.86 33.01 6.39
C GLU A 265 -5.45 34.28 7.01
N ASN A 266 -6.63 34.17 7.63
CA ASN A 266 -7.31 35.29 8.28
C ASN A 266 -7.16 35.31 9.82
N THR A 267 -6.26 34.49 10.40
CA THR A 267 -6.01 34.51 11.84
C THR A 267 -5.15 35.72 12.22
N THR A 268 -5.61 36.54 13.17
CA THR A 268 -4.87 37.74 13.60
C THR A 268 -3.69 37.41 14.51
N ASN A 269 -2.77 38.37 14.69
CA ASN A 269 -1.63 38.20 15.59
C ASN A 269 -2.07 38.02 17.05
N GLU A 270 -3.13 38.71 17.48
CA GLU A 270 -3.70 38.53 18.82
C GLU A 270 -4.22 37.11 19.01
N GLN A 271 -4.91 36.55 18.02
CA GLN A 271 -5.41 35.17 18.06
C GLN A 271 -4.27 34.14 18.08
N TRP A 272 -3.19 34.38 17.33
CA TRP A 272 -1.98 33.56 17.40
C TRP A 272 -1.31 33.60 18.77
N ASN A 273 -1.20 34.80 19.36
CA ASN A 273 -0.64 34.98 20.71
C ASN A 273 -1.49 34.26 21.77
N GLU A 274 -2.81 34.36 21.70
CA GLU A 274 -3.71 33.63 22.60
C GLU A 274 -3.63 32.11 22.39
N TYR A 275 -3.56 31.65 21.14
CA TYR A 275 -3.36 30.25 20.79
C TYR A 275 -2.06 29.71 21.41
N GLU A 276 -0.94 30.43 21.25
CA GLU A 276 0.36 30.02 21.77
C GLU A 276 0.36 29.93 23.29
N ASN A 277 -0.13 30.98 23.96
CA ASN A 277 -0.24 31.02 25.42
C ASN A 277 -1.11 29.87 25.95
N TYR A 278 -2.24 29.62 25.30
CA TYR A 278 -3.14 28.55 25.71
C TYR A 278 -2.56 27.16 25.42
N LEU A 279 -1.92 26.95 24.27
CA LEU A 279 -1.22 25.70 23.94
C LEU A 279 -0.13 25.40 24.96
N LYS A 280 0.69 26.40 25.32
CA LYS A 280 1.74 26.26 26.32
C LYS A 280 1.17 25.84 27.68
N SER A 281 0.08 26.47 28.12
CA SER A 281 -0.61 26.10 29.37
C SER A 281 -1.13 24.65 29.36
N LEU A 282 -1.63 24.16 28.21
CA LEU A 282 -2.12 22.79 28.06
C LEU A 282 -0.96 21.79 28.11
N LEU A 283 0.15 22.07 27.43
CA LEU A 283 1.34 21.22 27.43
C LEU A 283 1.97 21.12 28.83
N GLU A 284 2.00 22.23 29.58
CA GLU A 284 2.45 22.25 30.98
C GLU A 284 1.52 21.43 31.88
N LYS A 285 0.20 21.65 31.77
CA LYS A 285 -0.82 20.90 32.52
C LYS A 285 -0.70 19.40 32.30
N HIS A 286 -0.42 18.98 31.07
CA HIS A 286 -0.24 17.57 30.72
C HIS A 286 1.18 17.05 30.89
N LYS A 287 2.08 17.85 31.48
CA LYS A 287 3.50 17.52 31.73
C LYS A 287 4.25 17.05 30.48
N ALA A 288 3.85 17.54 29.30
CA ALA A 288 4.38 17.07 28.01
C ALA A 288 5.90 17.27 27.92
N PHE A 289 6.42 18.40 28.40
CA PHE A 289 7.85 18.72 28.35
C PHE A 289 8.74 17.75 29.15
N ARG A 290 8.23 17.18 30.25
CA ARG A 290 8.96 16.23 31.11
C ARG A 290 8.46 14.80 30.98
N TYR A 291 7.62 14.53 29.97
CA TYR A 291 6.94 13.24 29.86
C TYR A 291 7.92 12.09 29.65
N ILE A 292 8.94 12.30 28.81
CA ILE A 292 10.00 11.32 28.54
C ILE A 292 10.90 11.11 29.77
N GLU A 293 11.23 12.18 30.49
CA GLU A 293 12.02 12.11 31.73
C GLU A 293 11.28 11.32 32.82
N THR A 294 9.95 11.43 32.85
CA THR A 294 9.10 10.78 33.87
C THR A 294 8.82 9.31 33.55
N HIS A 295 8.66 8.94 32.26
CA HIS A 295 8.17 7.62 31.85
C HIS A 295 9.21 6.77 31.08
N GLY A 296 10.44 7.26 30.94
CA GLY A 296 11.51 6.56 30.24
C GLY A 296 11.37 6.57 28.72
N ARG A 297 12.47 6.27 28.03
CA ARG A 297 12.53 6.27 26.56
C ARG A 297 12.04 4.93 26.00
N SER A 298 10.81 4.91 25.48
CA SER A 298 10.25 3.77 24.75
C SER A 298 9.33 4.24 23.62
N GLU A 299 9.07 3.38 22.64
CA GLU A 299 8.13 3.65 21.54
C GLU A 299 6.72 3.98 22.06
N ASP A 300 6.24 3.25 23.08
CA ASP A 300 4.95 3.51 23.71
C ASP A 300 4.90 4.87 24.41
N THR A 301 6.00 5.26 25.08
CA THR A 301 6.12 6.60 25.70
C THR A 301 6.06 7.70 24.65
N LEU A 302 6.73 7.51 23.50
CA LEU A 302 6.72 8.47 22.40
C LEU A 302 5.33 8.60 21.77
N ASN A 303 4.64 7.49 21.53
CA ASN A 303 3.28 7.49 20.98
C ASN A 303 2.29 8.19 21.94
N LYS A 304 2.38 7.92 23.24
CA LYS A 304 1.55 8.60 24.25
C LYS A 304 1.85 10.09 24.36
N LEU A 305 3.12 10.48 24.29
CA LEU A 305 3.51 11.90 24.27
C LEU A 305 2.95 12.59 23.01
N TRP A 306 3.05 11.94 21.85
CA TRP A 306 2.49 12.45 20.61
C TRP A 306 0.98 12.66 20.70
N ASP A 307 0.24 11.70 21.25
CA ASP A 307 -1.21 11.84 21.48
C ASP A 307 -1.56 13.02 22.39
N ILE A 308 -0.75 13.27 23.43
CA ILE A 308 -0.91 14.43 24.32
C ILE A 308 -0.70 15.73 23.54
N ILE A 309 0.38 15.83 22.76
CA ILE A 309 0.70 17.01 21.97
C ILE A 309 -0.42 17.29 20.95
N CYS A 310 -0.86 16.28 20.20
CA CYS A 310 -1.94 16.41 19.22
C CYS A 310 -3.25 16.89 19.86
N LYS A 311 -3.61 16.37 21.04
CA LYS A 311 -4.81 16.83 21.77
C LYS A 311 -4.69 18.27 22.22
N CYS A 312 -3.52 18.69 22.70
CA CYS A 312 -3.28 20.07 23.13
C CYS A 312 -3.40 21.04 21.95
N ILE A 313 -2.77 20.71 20.81
CA ILE A 313 -2.87 21.48 19.57
C ILE A 313 -4.33 21.61 19.13
N GLN A 314 -5.06 20.50 19.05
CA GLN A 314 -6.46 20.52 18.63
C GLN A 314 -7.33 21.38 19.55
N GLN A 315 -7.18 21.28 20.87
CA GLN A 315 -7.93 22.10 21.82
C GLN A 315 -7.60 23.59 21.69
N ALA A 316 -6.31 23.91 21.52
CA ALA A 316 -5.89 25.29 21.34
C ALA A 316 -6.42 25.87 20.03
N SER A 317 -6.33 25.11 18.92
CA SER A 317 -6.83 25.54 17.61
C SER A 317 -8.35 25.74 17.64
N LEU A 318 -9.10 24.83 18.25
CA LEU A 318 -10.55 24.96 18.39
C LEU A 318 -10.98 26.21 19.17
N LYS A 319 -10.15 26.70 20.08
CA LYS A 319 -10.50 27.81 20.94
C LYS A 319 -10.14 29.16 20.34
N HIS A 320 -8.96 29.27 19.72
CA HIS A 320 -8.40 30.58 19.34
C HIS A 320 -8.23 30.78 17.83
N ILE A 321 -8.26 29.70 17.02
CA ILE A 321 -8.12 29.82 15.57
C ILE A 321 -9.51 29.87 14.93
N PRO A 322 -9.82 30.90 14.10
CA PRO A 322 -11.05 30.96 13.34
C PRO A 322 -11.28 29.68 12.54
N HIS A 323 -12.50 29.15 12.57
CA HIS A 323 -12.82 27.90 11.89
C HIS A 323 -14.29 27.81 11.49
N LYS A 324 -14.54 27.05 10.42
CA LYS A 324 -15.90 26.74 9.97
C LYS A 324 -16.19 25.24 10.05
N LYS A 325 -17.43 24.92 10.36
CA LYS A 325 -17.96 23.56 10.40
C LYS A 325 -18.63 23.26 9.07
N VAL A 326 -18.01 22.42 8.24
CA VAL A 326 -18.56 21.99 6.95
C VAL A 326 -19.38 20.71 7.17
N GLY A 327 -20.68 20.77 6.87
CA GLY A 327 -21.57 19.60 6.83
C GLY A 327 -21.27 18.75 5.60
N GLY A 328 -21.34 17.43 5.76
CA GLY A 328 -21.20 16.47 4.66
C GLY A 328 -22.49 16.30 3.87
#